data_AF-A0A9W7IYL2-F1
#
_entry.id   AF-A0A9W7IYL2-F1
#
_cell.length_a   1.000
_cell.length_b   1.000
_cell.length_c   1.000
_cell.angle_alpha   90.00
_cell.angle_beta   90.00
_cell.angle_gamma   90.00
#
_symmetry.space_group_name_H-M   'P 1'
#
loop_
_entity.id
_entity.type
_entity.pdbx_description
1 polymer ?
#
loop_
_entity_poly.entity_id
_entity_poly.type
_entity_poly.pdbx_seq_one_letter_code
_entity_poly.pdbx_strand_id
1 'polypeptide(L)'
;MSELSRPSDMRYVVRVSLAICVAIYFSIGFFGYMLFGDSIMADILVNFDQNSDSAVGRLINGTVRLSYAMHMSLVFPVINFSLRANIDELLFAKKHVLAEDNSRFTILTCVLLAVTYIITIVLPNIWYFFQFLGSTTVVCLSFIFSGAIVLGDVHGISTGKDKAMTILVIMLAILTSIIAIATNLWLVG
;
A
#
# COMPACT_ATOMS: atom_id res chain seq x y z
N MET A 1 12.77 1.23 -13.67
CA MET A 1 13.44 -0.01 -14.15
C MET A 1 14.23 0.21 -15.46
N SER A 2 14.02 1.31 -16.18
CA SER A 2 14.77 1.69 -17.39
C SER A 2 16.15 2.31 -17.14
N GLU A 3 16.48 2.70 -15.90
CA GLU A 3 17.70 3.47 -15.57
C GLU A 3 18.90 2.61 -15.11
N LEU A 4 18.75 1.30 -14.92
CA LEU A 4 19.87 0.44 -14.51
C LEU A 4 20.49 -0.28 -15.71
N SER A 5 21.76 0.01 -15.99
CA SER A 5 22.53 -0.56 -17.11
C SER A 5 22.69 -2.09 -17.09
N ARG A 6 22.43 -2.76 -15.95
CA ARG A 6 22.55 -4.24 -15.85
C ARG A 6 21.38 -4.86 -15.05
N PRO A 7 20.72 -5.90 -15.58
CA PRO A 7 19.59 -6.56 -14.92
C PRO A 7 20.00 -7.37 -13.66
N SER A 8 21.27 -7.75 -13.53
CA SER A 8 21.81 -8.42 -12.33
C SER A 8 21.78 -7.53 -11.09
N ASP A 9 22.08 -6.23 -11.28
CA ASP A 9 22.24 -5.28 -10.18
C ASP A 9 20.86 -4.89 -9.62
N MET A 10 19.83 -4.93 -10.47
CA MET A 10 18.45 -4.71 -10.05
C MET A 10 17.99 -5.73 -9.00
N ARG A 11 18.32 -7.02 -9.16
CA ARG A 11 17.95 -8.06 -8.17
C ARG A 11 18.66 -7.86 -6.83
N TYR A 12 19.93 -7.44 -6.87
CA TYR A 12 20.70 -7.16 -5.67
C TYR A 12 20.15 -5.93 -4.93
N VAL A 13 19.93 -4.82 -5.65
CA VAL A 13 19.36 -3.59 -5.08
C VAL A 13 17.99 -3.86 -4.46
N VAL A 14 17.09 -4.56 -5.17
CA VAL A 14 15.76 -4.91 -4.64
C VAL A 14 15.86 -5.73 -3.35
N ARG A 15 16.75 -6.74 -3.30
CA ARG A 15 16.95 -7.57 -2.10
C ARG A 15 17.47 -6.75 -0.92
N VAL A 16 18.45 -5.89 -1.15
CA VAL A 16 19.04 -5.03 -0.10
C VAL A 16 18.01 -4.01 0.38
N SER A 17 17.29 -3.34 -0.53
CA SER A 17 16.21 -2.42 -0.15
C SER A 17 15.13 -3.12 0.67
N LEU A 18 14.73 -4.33 0.27
CA LEU A 18 13.74 -5.12 1.02
C LEU A 18 14.26 -5.51 2.42
N ALA A 19 15.51 -5.94 2.53
CA ALA A 19 16.13 -6.24 3.82
C ALA A 19 16.16 -5.02 4.75
N ILE A 20 16.50 -3.84 4.22
CA ILE A 20 16.48 -2.58 4.97
C ILE A 20 15.04 -2.25 5.41
N CYS A 21 14.05 -2.36 4.52
CA CYS A 21 12.64 -2.12 4.87
C CYS A 21 12.16 -3.05 5.99
N VAL A 22 12.49 -4.35 5.92
CA VAL A 22 12.14 -5.32 6.96
C VAL A 22 12.80 -4.95 8.28
N ALA A 23 14.08 -4.61 8.28
CA ALA A 23 14.79 -4.21 9.50
C ALA A 23 14.19 -2.96 10.14
N ILE A 24 13.84 -1.95 9.33
CA ILE A 24 13.20 -0.71 9.80
C ILE A 24 11.83 -1.00 10.40
N TYR A 25 10.96 -1.73 9.68
CA TYR A 25 9.61 -2.05 10.18
C TYR A 25 9.64 -2.92 11.42
N PHE A 26 10.54 -3.90 11.48
CA PHE A 26 10.73 -4.71 12.68
C PHE A 26 11.17 -3.85 13.87
N SER A 27 12.11 -2.93 13.65
CA SER A 27 12.59 -2.03 14.70
C SER A 27 11.47 -1.11 15.20
N ILE A 28 10.70 -0.50 14.29
CA ILE A 28 9.56 0.36 14.65
C ILE A 28 8.53 -0.42 15.46
N GLY A 29 8.17 -1.63 15.04
CA GLY A 29 7.22 -2.47 15.77
C GLY A 29 7.73 -2.89 17.15
N PHE A 30 9.00 -3.31 17.24
CA PHE A 30 9.61 -3.75 18.48
C PHE A 30 9.70 -2.62 19.52
N PHE A 31 10.24 -1.46 19.13
CA PHE A 31 10.34 -0.31 20.03
C PHE A 31 8.97 0.32 20.31
N GLY A 32 8.07 0.36 19.33
CA GLY A 32 6.70 0.81 19.53
C GLY A 32 5.95 -0.03 20.56
N TYR A 33 6.10 -1.35 20.52
CA TYR A 33 5.53 -2.24 21.52
C TYR A 33 6.15 -2.06 22.90
N MET A 34 7.47 -1.91 22.98
CA MET A 34 8.14 -1.69 24.26
C MET A 34 7.76 -0.35 24.92
N LEU A 35 7.43 0.67 24.12
CA LEU A 35 7.13 2.02 24.61
C LEU A 35 5.67 2.20 25.03
N PHE A 36 4.72 1.57 24.35
CA PHE A 36 3.27 1.76 24.57
C PHE A 36 2.55 0.51 25.10
N GLY A 37 3.20 -0.66 25.09
CA GLY A 37 2.63 -1.92 25.57
C GLY A 37 1.31 -2.25 24.89
N ASP A 38 0.31 -2.66 25.70
CA ASP A 38 -1.02 -3.03 25.22
C ASP A 38 -1.91 -1.83 24.85
N SER A 39 -1.46 -0.58 25.04
CA SER A 39 -2.26 0.63 24.78
C SER A 39 -2.01 1.25 23.40
N ILE A 40 -1.39 0.53 22.45
CA ILE A 40 -1.08 1.06 21.12
C ILE A 40 -2.36 1.32 20.31
N MET A 41 -2.69 2.59 20.16
CA MET A 41 -3.71 3.05 19.20
C MET A 41 -3.25 2.84 17.74
N ALA A 42 -4.21 2.69 16.82
CA ALA A 42 -3.95 2.51 15.38
C ALA A 42 -3.06 3.60 14.75
N ASP A 43 -3.10 4.81 15.31
CA ASP A 43 -2.16 5.88 15.00
C ASP A 43 -1.16 6.03 16.16
N ILE A 44 0.10 5.65 15.92
CA ILE A 44 1.16 5.71 16.92
C ILE A 44 1.48 7.15 17.36
N LEU A 45 1.25 8.16 16.52
CA LEU A 45 1.50 9.56 16.88
C LEU A 45 0.55 10.04 17.97
N VAL A 46 -0.68 9.53 18.01
CA VAL A 46 -1.66 9.86 19.07
C VAL A 46 -1.18 9.33 20.42
N ASN A 47 -0.54 8.16 20.45
CA ASN A 47 0.03 7.59 21.67
C ASN A 47 1.20 8.42 22.20
N PHE A 48 2.06 8.94 21.31
CA PHE A 48 3.14 9.85 21.68
C PHE A 48 2.61 11.16 22.26
N ASP A 49 1.52 11.71 21.73
CA ASP A 49 0.90 12.95 22.22
C ASP A 49 0.44 12.82 23.68
N GLN A 50 -0.17 11.69 24.03
CA GLN A 50 -0.69 11.43 25.38
C GLN A 50 0.41 11.18 26.43
N ASN A 51 1.57 10.67 26.03
CA ASN A 51 2.64 10.25 26.96
C ASN A 51 3.84 11.23 27.03
N SER A 52 3.79 12.35 26.30
CA SER A 52 4.90 13.32 26.18
C SER A 52 4.77 14.51 27.14
N ASP A 53 4.83 14.28 28.45
CA ASP A 53 4.73 15.38 29.44
C ASP A 53 5.98 16.29 29.47
N SER A 54 7.14 15.78 29.04
CA SER A 54 8.40 16.54 28.99
C SER A 54 8.43 17.57 27.86
N ALA A 55 9.01 18.75 28.12
CA ALA A 55 9.18 19.82 27.13
C ALA A 55 9.94 19.37 25.87
N VAL A 56 10.93 18.48 26.03
CA VAL A 56 11.69 17.89 24.90
C VAL A 56 10.82 16.92 24.10
N GLY A 57 9.98 16.13 24.77
CA GLY A 57 9.05 15.19 24.13
C GLY A 57 8.03 15.91 23.24
N ARG A 58 7.49 17.04 23.70
CA ARG A 58 6.57 17.87 22.91
C ARG A 58 7.23 18.46 21.67
N LEU A 59 8.48 18.91 21.76
CA LEU A 59 9.22 19.44 20.59
C LEU A 59 9.50 18.34 19.56
N ILE A 60 9.91 17.15 20.00
CA ILE A 60 10.15 16.00 19.12
C ILE A 60 8.84 15.53 18.47
N ASN A 61 7.76 15.37 19.23
CA ASN A 61 6.44 15.00 18.71
C ASN A 61 5.94 16.01 17.67
N GLY A 62 6.03 17.30 17.97
CA GLY A 62 5.68 18.37 17.03
C GLY A 62 6.49 18.31 15.74
N THR A 63 7.80 18.04 15.84
CA THR A 63 8.68 17.92 14.67
C THR A 63 8.35 16.68 13.82
N VAL A 64 8.11 15.53 14.46
CA VAL A 64 7.73 14.29 13.76
C VAL A 64 6.40 14.46 13.05
N ARG A 65 5.41 15.06 13.72
CA ARG A 65 4.08 15.30 13.15
C ARG A 65 4.12 16.32 12.01
N LEU A 66 4.93 17.36 12.12
CA LEU A 66 5.16 18.32 11.03
C LEU A 66 5.85 17.65 9.83
N SER A 67 6.89 16.86 10.08
CA SER A 67 7.59 16.10 9.05
C SER A 67 6.64 15.13 8.33
N TYR A 68 5.80 14.42 9.07
CA TYR A 68 4.78 13.54 8.52
C TYR A 68 3.75 14.32 7.68
N ALA A 69 3.25 15.46 8.18
CA ALA A 69 2.29 16.29 7.45
C ALA A 69 2.89 16.85 6.16
N MET A 70 4.14 17.32 6.19
CA MET A 70 4.88 17.75 5.00
C MET A 70 5.05 16.59 4.02
N HIS A 71 5.52 15.44 4.48
CA HIS A 71 5.68 14.24 3.66
C HIS A 71 4.36 13.84 2.98
N MET A 72 3.26 13.76 3.72
CA MET A 72 1.94 13.45 3.16
C MET A 72 1.47 14.49 2.14
N SER A 73 1.73 15.78 2.39
CA SER A 73 1.40 16.87 1.46
C SER A 73 2.17 16.76 0.14
N LEU A 74 3.40 16.24 0.16
CA LEU A 74 4.22 16.02 -1.02
C LEU A 74 3.85 14.70 -1.73
N VAL A 75 3.56 13.66 -0.98
CA VAL A 75 3.24 12.33 -1.53
C VAL A 75 1.85 12.29 -2.14
N PHE A 76 0.88 13.00 -1.58
CA PHE A 76 -0.48 13.07 -2.10
C PHE A 76 -0.56 13.45 -3.59
N PRO A 77 0.04 14.56 -4.07
CA PRO A 77 -0.01 14.92 -5.49
C PRO A 77 0.73 13.93 -6.38
N VAL A 78 1.85 13.37 -5.89
CA VAL A 78 2.62 12.37 -6.65
C VAL A 78 1.78 11.10 -6.88
N ILE A 79 1.13 10.58 -5.83
CA ILE A 79 0.26 9.40 -5.95
C ILE A 79 -0.94 9.69 -6.85
N ASN A 80 -1.61 10.83 -6.67
CA ASN A 80 -2.76 11.21 -7.51
C ASN A 80 -2.37 11.32 -8.99
N PHE A 81 -1.18 11.88 -9.27
CA PHE A 81 -0.66 11.97 -10.62
C PHE A 81 -0.36 10.58 -11.22
N SER A 82 0.32 9.70 -10.47
CA SER A 82 0.57 8.33 -10.92
C SER A 82 -0.73 7.56 -11.14
N LEU A 83 -1.69 7.63 -10.21
CA LEU A 83 -2.98 6.97 -10.35
C LEU A 83 -3.73 7.46 -11.59
N ARG A 84 -3.71 8.77 -11.83
CA ARG A 84 -4.29 9.36 -13.04
C ARG A 84 -3.62 8.81 -14.31
N ALA A 85 -2.30 8.76 -14.35
CA ALA A 85 -1.59 8.23 -15.52
C ALA A 85 -1.96 6.76 -15.77
N ASN A 86 -2.04 5.93 -14.72
CA ASN A 86 -2.43 4.53 -14.83
C ASN A 86 -3.90 4.35 -15.28
N ILE A 87 -4.84 5.15 -14.76
CA ILE A 87 -6.26 5.05 -15.14
C ILE A 87 -6.47 5.50 -16.59
N ASP A 88 -5.78 6.56 -17.02
CA ASP A 88 -5.88 7.01 -18.40
C ASP A 88 -5.33 5.97 -19.38
N GLU A 89 -4.17 5.38 -19.07
CA GLU A 89 -3.61 4.27 -19.86
C GLU A 89 -4.55 3.05 -19.88
N LEU A 90 -5.19 2.72 -18.75
CA LEU A 90 -6.13 1.61 -18.65
C LEU A 90 -7.44 1.84 -19.44
N LEU A 91 -8.00 3.05 -19.40
CA LEU A 91 -9.29 3.38 -20.04
C LEU A 91 -9.14 3.82 -21.50
N PHE A 92 -8.01 4.41 -21.88
CA PHE A 92 -7.77 5.01 -23.19
C PHE A 92 -6.46 4.54 -23.84
N ALA A 93 -6.15 3.24 -23.75
CA ALA A 93 -4.98 2.59 -24.36
C ALA A 93 -4.75 2.84 -25.88
N LYS A 94 -5.68 3.50 -26.59
CA LYS A 94 -5.64 3.75 -28.04
C LYS A 94 -5.89 5.22 -28.46
N LYS A 95 -5.88 6.22 -27.57
CA LYS A 95 -6.10 7.63 -27.96
C LYS A 95 -4.95 8.57 -27.60
N HIS A 96 -4.82 9.63 -28.40
CA HIS A 96 -3.76 10.63 -28.37
C HIS A 96 -3.73 11.41 -27.04
N VAL A 97 -2.52 11.88 -26.72
CA VAL A 97 -2.04 12.51 -25.47
C VAL A 97 -3.09 13.40 -24.78
N LEU A 98 -3.33 13.17 -23.48
CA LEU A 98 -4.29 13.89 -22.61
C LEU A 98 -4.13 15.43 -22.53
N ALA A 99 -3.15 16.02 -23.22
CA ALA A 99 -2.85 17.44 -23.12
C ALA A 99 -3.94 18.36 -23.69
N GLU A 100 -4.96 17.82 -24.36
CA GLU A 100 -5.95 18.60 -25.11
C GLU A 100 -7.33 18.71 -24.43
N ASP A 101 -7.66 17.90 -23.41
CA ASP A 101 -9.00 17.88 -22.81
C ASP A 101 -8.99 18.14 -21.29
N ASN A 102 -8.99 19.43 -20.94
CA ASN A 102 -9.00 19.93 -19.57
C ASN A 102 -10.26 19.51 -18.79
N SER A 103 -11.37 19.15 -19.48
CA SER A 103 -12.62 18.74 -18.83
C SER A 103 -12.53 17.33 -18.25
N ARG A 104 -11.91 16.39 -18.97
CA ARG A 104 -11.67 15.02 -18.51
C ARG A 104 -10.69 14.99 -17.35
N PHE A 105 -9.71 15.89 -17.38
CA PHE A 105 -8.73 16.10 -16.33
C PHE A 105 -9.39 16.49 -14.98
N THR A 106 -10.32 17.45 -15.03
CA THR A 106 -11.05 17.89 -13.83
C THR A 106 -12.00 16.82 -13.32
N ILE A 107 -12.74 16.15 -14.21
CA ILE A 107 -13.69 15.10 -13.81
C ILE A 107 -12.98 13.94 -13.11
N LEU A 108 -11.85 13.45 -13.64
CA LEU A 108 -11.13 12.33 -13.03
C LEU A 108 -10.62 12.68 -11.63
N THR A 109 -10.07 13.89 -11.46
CA THR A 109 -9.58 14.36 -10.15
C THR A 109 -10.73 14.56 -9.17
N CYS A 110 -11.85 15.13 -9.61
CA CYS A 110 -13.06 15.28 -8.78
C CYS A 110 -13.62 13.93 -8.33
N VAL A 111 -13.69 12.94 -9.24
CA VAL A 111 -14.16 11.59 -8.90
C VAL A 111 -13.21 10.94 -7.88
N LEU A 112 -11.90 11.05 -8.08
CA LEU A 112 -10.91 10.49 -7.16
C LEU A 112 -10.96 11.12 -5.77
N LEU A 113 -11.11 12.45 -5.70
CA LEU A 113 -11.32 13.15 -4.43
C LEU A 113 -12.63 12.73 -3.77
N ALA A 114 -13.73 12.66 -4.52
CA ALA A 114 -15.04 12.28 -4.01
C ALA A 114 -15.02 10.86 -3.43
N VAL A 115 -14.42 9.90 -4.14
CA VAL A 115 -14.27 8.52 -3.67
C VAL A 115 -13.43 8.47 -2.39
N THR A 116 -12.28 9.14 -2.36
CA THR A 116 -11.43 9.23 -1.15
C THR A 116 -12.21 9.82 0.02
N TYR A 117 -12.96 10.90 -0.21
CA TYR A 117 -13.75 11.57 0.82
C TYR A 117 -14.86 10.68 1.39
N ILE A 118 -15.59 9.96 0.52
CA ILE A 118 -16.61 9.00 0.93
C ILE A 118 -15.99 7.88 1.78
N ILE A 119 -14.84 7.34 1.38
CA ILE A 119 -14.14 6.30 2.13
C ILE A 119 -13.76 6.79 3.52
N THR A 120 -13.25 8.03 3.66
CA THR A 120 -12.91 8.63 4.96
C THR A 120 -14.13 8.77 5.88
N ILE A 121 -15.30 9.12 5.33
CA ILE A 121 -16.54 9.22 6.12
C ILE A 121 -17.00 7.84 6.60
N VAL A 122 -16.91 6.83 5.74
CA VAL A 122 -17.40 5.47 6.04
C VAL A 122 -16.46 4.73 7.00
N LEU A 123 -15.16 4.96 6.93
CA LEU A 123 -14.14 4.27 7.73
C LEU A 123 -13.36 5.25 8.61
N PRO A 124 -13.87 5.60 9.81
CA PRO A 124 -13.18 6.52 10.73
C PRO A 124 -11.90 5.92 11.35
N ASN A 125 -11.72 4.59 11.27
CA ASN A 125 -10.54 3.93 11.78
C ASN A 125 -9.65 3.43 10.63
N ILE A 126 -8.46 4.02 10.56
CA ILE A 126 -7.46 3.79 9.52
C ILE A 126 -6.94 2.33 9.56
N TRP A 127 -7.00 1.66 10.72
CA TRP A 127 -6.58 0.26 10.86
C TRP A 127 -7.39 -0.68 9.95
N TYR A 128 -8.72 -0.58 9.97
CA TYR A 128 -9.57 -1.43 9.13
C TYR A 128 -9.34 -1.17 7.64
N PHE A 129 -9.12 0.10 7.28
CA PHE A 129 -8.81 0.49 5.92
C PHE A 129 -7.50 -0.15 5.43
N PHE A 130 -6.41 -0.05 6.22
CA PHE A 130 -5.14 -0.67 5.88
C PHE A 130 -5.19 -2.20 5.84
N GLN A 131 -5.93 -2.82 6.75
CA GLN A 131 -6.07 -4.27 6.76
C GLN A 131 -6.84 -4.78 5.53
N PHE A 132 -7.94 -4.11 5.18
CA PHE A 132 -8.73 -4.45 4.01
C PHE A 132 -7.97 -4.20 2.71
N LEU A 133 -7.38 -3.01 2.53
CA LEU A 133 -6.61 -2.68 1.34
C LEU A 133 -5.35 -3.54 1.21
N GLY A 134 -4.64 -3.77 2.31
CA GLY A 134 -3.43 -4.58 2.32
C GLY A 134 -3.70 -6.01 1.91
N SER A 135 -4.72 -6.64 2.49
CA SER A 135 -5.14 -8.00 2.12
C SER A 135 -5.58 -8.09 0.66
N THR A 136 -6.47 -7.20 0.20
CA THR A 136 -7.01 -7.26 -1.17
C THR A 136 -5.95 -6.92 -2.22
N THR A 137 -5.16 -5.86 -2.02
CA THR A 137 -4.15 -5.41 -2.99
C THR A 137 -3.00 -6.39 -3.10
N VAL A 138 -2.50 -6.94 -1.99
CA VAL A 138 -1.45 -7.95 -2.01
C VAL A 138 -1.94 -9.23 -2.68
N VAL A 139 -3.16 -9.68 -2.41
CA VAL A 139 -3.74 -10.86 -3.09
C VAL A 139 -3.88 -10.58 -4.59
N CYS A 140 -4.44 -9.44 -4.99
CA CYS A 140 -4.57 -9.07 -6.38
C CYS A 140 -3.22 -9.00 -7.09
N LEU A 141 -2.25 -8.28 -6.55
CA LEU A 141 -0.92 -8.14 -7.18
C LEU A 141 -0.12 -9.44 -7.14
N SER A 142 0.00 -10.12 -6.02
CA SER A 142 0.82 -11.34 -5.94
C SER A 142 0.26 -12.49 -6.77
N PHE A 143 -1.06 -12.58 -6.96
CA PHE A 143 -1.66 -13.73 -7.66
C PHE A 143 -2.17 -13.42 -9.05
N ILE A 144 -2.86 -12.31 -9.27
CA ILE A 144 -3.38 -11.96 -10.60
C ILE A 144 -2.21 -11.59 -11.51
N PHE A 145 -1.27 -10.77 -11.03
CA PHE A 145 -0.11 -10.37 -11.83
C PHE A 145 0.84 -11.56 -12.09
N SER A 146 1.21 -12.32 -11.06
CA SER A 146 2.05 -13.51 -11.25
C SER A 146 1.36 -14.57 -12.12
N GLY A 147 0.04 -14.75 -11.96
CA GLY A 147 -0.76 -15.64 -12.79
C GLY A 147 -0.83 -15.19 -14.24
N ALA A 148 -1.03 -13.90 -14.48
CA ALA A 148 -1.03 -13.31 -15.83
C ALA A 148 0.33 -13.42 -16.51
N ILE A 149 1.44 -13.25 -15.77
CA ILE A 149 2.80 -13.45 -16.31
C ILE A 149 3.03 -14.91 -16.69
N VAL A 150 2.64 -15.86 -15.84
CA VAL A 150 2.81 -17.30 -16.12
C VAL A 150 1.90 -17.77 -17.27
N LEU A 151 0.68 -17.23 -17.38
CA LEU A 151 -0.27 -17.55 -18.45
C LEU A 151 0.06 -16.86 -19.78
N GLY A 152 0.69 -15.68 -19.73
CA GLY A 152 1.12 -14.91 -20.90
C GLY A 152 2.45 -15.36 -21.49
N ASP A 153 3.13 -16.33 -20.87
CA ASP A 153 4.38 -16.88 -21.40
C ASP A 153 4.09 -17.84 -22.57
N VAL A 154 4.24 -17.32 -23.79
CA VAL A 154 4.07 -18.03 -25.07
C VAL A 154 5.08 -19.19 -25.23
N HIS A 155 6.13 -19.29 -24.39
CA HIS A 155 7.17 -20.31 -24.52
C HIS A 155 6.83 -21.69 -23.92
N GLY A 156 5.67 -21.87 -23.27
CA GLY A 156 5.22 -23.21 -22.85
C GLY A 156 6.15 -23.94 -21.87
N ILE A 157 6.93 -23.20 -21.07
CA ILE A 157 7.92 -23.76 -20.12
C ILE A 157 7.28 -24.09 -18.76
N SER A 158 6.08 -23.56 -18.46
CA SER A 158 5.42 -23.77 -17.17
C SER A 158 4.80 -25.18 -17.08
N THR A 159 5.40 -26.02 -16.23
CA THR A 159 4.90 -27.36 -15.91
C THR A 159 3.61 -27.25 -15.09
N GLY A 160 2.61 -28.10 -15.37
CA GLY A 160 1.30 -28.06 -14.67
C GLY A 160 1.36 -28.13 -13.14
N LYS A 161 2.47 -28.65 -12.58
CA LYS A 161 2.76 -28.69 -11.14
C LYS A 161 3.05 -27.30 -10.55
N ASP A 162 3.75 -26.42 -11.28
CA ASP A 162 4.03 -25.04 -10.82
C ASP A 162 2.77 -24.18 -10.89
N LYS A 163 1.92 -24.43 -11.89
CA LYS A 163 0.59 -23.81 -12.01
C LYS A 163 -0.33 -24.24 -10.87
N ALA A 164 -0.34 -25.54 -10.53
CA ALA A 164 -1.09 -26.06 -9.39
C ALA A 164 -0.59 -25.51 -8.05
N MET A 165 0.73 -25.41 -7.86
CA MET A 165 1.33 -24.83 -6.66
C MET A 165 1.00 -23.34 -6.55
N THR A 166 1.04 -22.60 -7.66
CA THR A 166 0.62 -21.19 -7.70
C THR A 166 -0.84 -21.06 -7.28
N ILE A 167 -1.76 -21.79 -7.92
CA ILE A 167 -3.20 -21.82 -7.62
C ILE A 167 -3.46 -22.15 -6.14
N LEU A 168 -2.72 -23.12 -5.58
CA LEU A 168 -2.85 -23.51 -4.18
C LEU A 168 -2.44 -22.38 -3.22
N VAL A 169 -1.37 -21.63 -3.54
CA VAL A 169 -0.98 -20.44 -2.76
C VAL A 169 -2.01 -19.32 -2.92
N ILE A 170 -2.62 -19.14 -4.11
CA ILE A 170 -3.75 -18.19 -4.30
C ILE A 170 -4.90 -18.55 -3.36
N MET A 171 -5.32 -19.82 -3.39
CA MET A 171 -6.46 -20.30 -2.60
C MET A 171 -6.20 -20.15 -1.11
N LEU A 172 -5.00 -20.50 -0.64
CA LEU A 172 -4.60 -20.32 0.76
C LEU A 172 -4.63 -18.84 1.17
N ALA A 173 -4.15 -17.93 0.33
CA ALA A 173 -4.12 -16.52 0.66
C ALA A 173 -5.51 -15.84 0.61
N ILE A 174 -6.39 -16.29 -0.28
CA ILE A 174 -7.80 -15.89 -0.26
C ILE A 174 -8.45 -16.40 1.02
N LEU A 175 -8.18 -17.65 1.42
CA LEU A 175 -8.73 -18.23 2.64
C LEU A 175 -8.25 -17.46 3.88
N THR A 176 -6.95 -17.17 3.99
CA THR A 176 -6.42 -16.37 5.12
C THR A 176 -6.94 -14.94 5.12
N SER A 177 -7.15 -14.33 3.94
CA SER A 177 -7.78 -13.01 3.82
C SER A 177 -9.23 -13.01 4.29
N ILE A 178 -10.02 -14.02 3.88
CA ILE A 178 -11.40 -14.19 4.34
C ILE A 178 -11.44 -14.41 5.85
N ILE A 179 -10.55 -15.27 6.38
CA ILE A 179 -10.46 -15.53 7.81
C ILE A 179 -10.08 -14.25 8.57
N ALA A 180 -9.12 -13.47 8.08
CA ALA A 180 -8.71 -12.20 8.69
C ALA A 180 -9.83 -11.15 8.67
N ILE A 181 -10.59 -11.06 7.58
CA ILE A 181 -11.74 -10.14 7.47
C ILE A 181 -12.86 -10.61 8.40
N ALA A 182 -13.13 -11.92 8.45
CA ALA A 182 -14.16 -12.52 9.30
C ALA A 182 -13.85 -12.36 10.79
N THR A 183 -12.59 -12.56 11.21
CA THR A 183 -12.20 -12.33 12.62
C THR A 183 -12.30 -10.86 13.01
N ASN A 184 -12.00 -9.93 12.11
CA ASN A 184 -12.20 -8.51 12.38
C ASN A 184 -13.68 -8.14 12.49
N LEU A 185 -14.53 -8.70 11.64
CA LEU A 185 -15.98 -8.49 11.73
C LEU A 185 -16.58 -9.10 13.00
N TRP A 186 -16.09 -10.26 13.43
CA TRP A 186 -16.53 -10.93 14.66
C TRP A 186 -16.05 -10.23 15.94
N LEU A 187 -14.90 -9.55 15.91
CA LEU A 187 -14.42 -8.78 17.07
C LEU A 187 -15.16 -7.44 17.27
N VAL A 188 -15.90 -6.98 16.26
CA VAL A 188 -16.60 -5.68 16.23
C VAL A 188 -18.09 -5.84 16.61
N GLY A 189 -18.64 -7.05 16.61
CA GLY A 189 -20.01 -7.35 17.05
C GLY A 189 -20.07 -7.80 18.50
#